data_AF-A0A945S395-F1
#
_entry.id   AF-A0A945S395-F1
#
_cell.length_a   1.000
_cell.length_b   1.000
_cell.length_c   1.000
_cell.angle_alpha   90.00
_cell.angle_beta   90.00
_cell.angle_gamma   90.00
#
_symmetry.space_group_name_H-M   'P 1'
#
loop_
_entity.id
_entity.type
_entity.pdbx_description
1 polymer ?
#
loop_
_entity_poly.entity_id
_entity_poly.type
_entity_poly.pdbx_seq_one_letter_code
_entity_poly.pdbx_strand_id
1 'polypeptide(L)'
;MPPVFIGMHRPDFLFVTGDLTEVHGGDPFACDVMPYSRELFSRVVNACESTGTHIVAIPGDHDPEMAVLKEYFPFTLDIGEIVSIDNIRIGGLGVRPRQEGLTEDFDRWRGEKTDFVLIHSDRISTSRFAALGAQYVARGHFHKWEDRSSQSLKSLHPGHLYTYWDGPGKAYPTCFASGFVKNGECDVKRHLFRNAPRSRRFYWDVDTARFWLDGVLEDEHQTSFQDWEKCENSFWFNISRKGKQSDTESMLLHVASLYPEDIFVTPAVKEGRRVHYAKDILKDQGLLREFVRCSVRHPGKQ
;
A
#
# COMPACT_ATOMS: atom_id res chain seq x y z
N MET A 1 -17.46 6.93 -17.50
CA MET A 1 -16.38 7.70 -18.13
C MET A 1 -15.08 7.24 -17.50
N PRO A 2 -14.06 6.84 -18.28
CA PRO A 2 -12.73 6.65 -17.72
C PRO A 2 -12.22 8.00 -17.18
N PRO A 3 -11.50 8.03 -16.05
CA PRO A 3 -10.99 9.27 -15.50
C PRO A 3 -10.06 9.96 -16.52
N VAL A 4 -10.40 11.20 -16.86
CA VAL A 4 -9.54 12.09 -17.64
C VAL A 4 -8.48 12.61 -16.67
N PHE A 5 -7.26 12.08 -16.76
CA PHE A 5 -6.10 12.61 -16.05
C PHE A 5 -5.67 13.91 -16.72
N ILE A 6 -6.22 15.03 -16.26
CA ILE A 6 -5.82 16.37 -16.70
C ILE A 6 -4.52 16.74 -15.96
N GLY A 7 -3.39 16.71 -16.68
CA GLY A 7 -2.20 17.49 -16.30
C GLY A 7 -1.09 16.78 -15.51
N MET A 8 -0.89 15.47 -15.65
CA MET A 8 0.41 14.89 -15.27
C MET A 8 1.36 14.96 -16.48
N HIS A 9 2.48 15.68 -16.32
CA HIS A 9 3.63 15.57 -17.21
C HIS A 9 3.95 14.08 -17.41
N ARG A 10 4.27 13.68 -18.65
CA ARG A 10 4.71 12.31 -18.95
C ARG A 10 5.98 12.06 -18.13
N PRO A 11 6.00 11.10 -17.20
CA PRO A 11 7.18 10.85 -16.40
C PRO A 11 8.23 10.16 -17.28
N ASP A 12 9.50 10.50 -17.09
CA ASP A 12 10.61 9.79 -17.73
C ASP A 12 10.76 8.38 -17.16
N PHE A 13 10.47 8.22 -15.85
CA PHE A 13 10.58 6.96 -15.13
C PHE A 13 9.34 6.64 -14.29
N LEU A 14 8.97 5.36 -14.26
CA LEU A 14 8.09 4.76 -13.27
C LEU A 14 8.91 3.77 -12.42
N PHE A 15 9.10 4.08 -11.13
CA PHE A 15 9.76 3.19 -10.19
C PHE A 15 8.76 2.32 -9.45
N VAL A 16 9.05 1.02 -9.42
CA VAL A 16 8.22 0.00 -8.79
C VAL A 16 9.04 -0.74 -7.74
N THR A 17 8.66 -0.62 -6.47
CA THR A 17 9.51 -1.03 -5.35
C THR A 17 9.08 -2.33 -4.69
N GLY A 18 8.67 -3.33 -5.47
CA GLY A 18 8.32 -4.68 -5.01
C GLY A 18 6.91 -4.86 -4.44
N ASP A 19 6.60 -6.10 -4.04
CA ASP A 19 5.28 -6.59 -3.59
C ASP A 19 4.16 -6.30 -4.60
N LEU A 20 4.49 -6.54 -5.87
CA LEU A 20 3.59 -6.44 -7.01
C LEU A 20 2.51 -7.52 -6.98
N THR A 21 2.81 -8.65 -6.35
CA THR A 21 1.88 -9.76 -6.16
C THR A 21 1.80 -10.17 -4.70
N GLU A 22 0.65 -10.70 -4.27
CA GLU A 22 0.53 -11.41 -2.99
C GLU A 22 0.74 -12.91 -3.20
N VAL A 23 1.95 -13.30 -3.58
CA VAL A 23 2.30 -14.72 -3.71
C VAL A 23 3.16 -15.09 -2.50
N HIS A 24 2.52 -15.64 -1.46
CA HIS A 24 3.28 -16.21 -0.35
C HIS A 24 4.01 -17.47 -0.84
N GLY A 25 5.33 -17.41 -0.88
CA GLY A 25 6.18 -18.52 -1.32
C GLY A 25 5.79 -19.84 -0.65
N GLY A 26 5.27 -20.78 -1.45
CA GLY A 26 4.83 -22.11 -1.01
C GLY A 26 3.35 -22.42 -1.26
N ASP A 27 2.53 -21.44 -1.65
CA ASP A 27 1.11 -21.69 -1.96
C ASP A 27 0.93 -22.11 -3.44
N PRO A 28 0.47 -23.34 -3.76
CA PRO A 28 0.17 -23.77 -5.12
C PRO A 28 -0.93 -22.94 -5.81
N PHE A 29 -1.70 -22.12 -5.07
CA PHE A 29 -2.65 -21.17 -5.65
C PHE A 29 -1.99 -19.91 -6.25
N ALA A 30 -0.68 -19.73 -6.08
CA ALA A 30 0.13 -18.71 -6.76
C ALA A 30 -0.07 -18.70 -8.29
N CYS A 31 -0.36 -19.86 -8.89
CA CYS A 31 -0.58 -20.00 -10.33
C CYS A 31 -1.93 -19.44 -10.81
N ASP A 32 -2.94 -19.30 -9.94
CA ASP A 32 -4.30 -18.90 -10.35
C ASP A 32 -4.53 -17.38 -10.32
N VAL A 33 -3.73 -16.62 -9.57
CA VAL A 33 -3.80 -15.13 -9.53
C VAL A 33 -2.99 -14.51 -10.69
N MET A 34 -2.00 -15.23 -11.20
CA MET A 34 -1.08 -14.79 -12.26
C MET A 34 -1.75 -14.34 -13.56
N PRO A 35 -2.84 -14.96 -14.07
CA PRO A 35 -3.50 -14.50 -15.30
C PRO A 35 -4.08 -13.08 -15.17
N TYR A 36 -4.66 -12.73 -14.02
CA TYR A 36 -5.20 -11.39 -13.77
C TYR A 36 -4.08 -10.37 -13.56
N SER A 37 -3.03 -10.73 -12.83
CA SER A 37 -1.84 -9.89 -12.68
C SER A 37 -1.15 -9.63 -14.01
N ARG A 38 -1.07 -10.64 -14.89
CA ARG A 38 -0.51 -10.52 -16.24
C ARG A 38 -1.22 -9.47 -17.08
N GLU A 39 -2.55 -9.53 -17.16
CA GLU A 39 -3.30 -8.54 -17.93
C GLU A 39 -3.11 -7.12 -17.38
N LEU A 40 -3.13 -6.96 -16.05
CA LEU A 40 -2.91 -5.68 -15.39
C LEU A 40 -1.50 -5.14 -15.65
N PHE A 41 -0.47 -5.97 -15.49
CA PHE A 41 0.92 -5.57 -15.75
C PHE A 41 1.11 -5.21 -17.21
N SER A 42 0.58 -5.99 -18.16
CA SER A 42 0.62 -5.64 -19.59
C SER A 42 -0.03 -4.29 -19.88
N ARG A 43 -1.16 -3.96 -19.23
CA ARG A 43 -1.80 -2.64 -19.39
C ARG A 43 -0.90 -1.51 -18.89
N VAL A 44 -0.22 -1.68 -17.76
CA VAL A 44 0.71 -0.69 -17.21
C VAL A 44 1.92 -0.52 -18.13
N VAL A 45 2.51 -1.63 -18.57
CA VAL A 45 3.67 -1.64 -19.48
C VAL A 45 3.33 -0.94 -20.79
N ASN A 46 2.23 -1.34 -21.45
CA ASN A 46 1.78 -0.73 -22.69
C ASN A 46 1.51 0.77 -22.52
N ALA A 47 0.95 1.19 -21.38
CA ALA A 47 0.72 2.61 -21.10
C ALA A 47 2.04 3.37 -21.03
N CYS A 48 3.03 2.86 -20.29
CA CYS A 48 4.37 3.48 -20.19
C CYS A 48 5.11 3.49 -21.53
N GLU A 49 5.07 2.40 -22.29
CA GLU A 49 5.67 2.35 -23.63
C GLU A 49 5.04 3.39 -24.56
N SER A 50 3.71 3.53 -24.55
CA SER A 50 2.99 4.52 -25.37
C SER A 50 3.34 5.97 -25.02
N THR A 51 3.85 6.23 -23.80
CA THR A 51 4.25 7.56 -23.35
C THR A 51 5.75 7.81 -23.40
N GLY A 52 6.55 6.78 -23.71
CA GLY A 52 8.01 6.83 -23.64
C GLY A 52 8.56 6.81 -22.20
N THR A 53 7.78 6.32 -21.24
CA THR A 53 8.17 6.20 -19.83
C THR A 53 8.93 4.89 -19.61
N HIS A 54 10.11 4.97 -19.00
CA HIS A 54 10.88 3.80 -18.59
C HIS A 54 10.33 3.22 -17.28
N ILE A 55 9.98 1.94 -17.27
CA ILE A 55 9.62 1.24 -16.03
C ILE A 55 10.88 0.58 -15.48
N VAL A 56 11.21 0.83 -14.21
CA VAL A 56 12.27 0.11 -13.50
C VAL A 56 11.68 -0.46 -12.22
N ALA A 57 11.85 -1.76 -12.02
CA ALA A 57 11.25 -2.50 -10.92
C ALA A 57 12.33 -3.21 -10.08
N ILE A 58 11.97 -3.59 -8.86
CA ILE A 58 12.70 -4.55 -8.03
C ILE A 58 11.69 -5.54 -7.43
N PRO A 59 12.09 -6.77 -7.10
CA PRO A 59 11.22 -7.71 -6.38
C PRO A 59 11.07 -7.31 -4.91
N GLY A 60 9.90 -7.58 -4.35
CA GLY A 60 9.61 -7.58 -2.91
C GLY A 60 9.59 -8.98 -2.31
N ASP A 61 9.20 -9.05 -1.03
CA ASP A 61 9.14 -10.30 -0.26
C ASP A 61 8.03 -11.25 -0.76
N HIS A 62 7.00 -10.72 -1.43
CA HIS A 62 5.79 -11.43 -1.86
C HIS A 62 5.75 -11.71 -3.37
N ASP A 63 6.79 -11.30 -4.09
CA ASP A 63 6.84 -11.45 -5.54
C ASP A 63 7.31 -12.86 -5.96
N PRO A 64 6.89 -13.33 -7.15
CA PRO A 64 7.41 -14.56 -7.72
C PRO A 64 8.92 -14.46 -8.02
N GLU A 65 9.51 -15.58 -8.41
CA GLU A 65 10.90 -15.60 -8.86
C GLU A 65 11.19 -14.54 -9.93
N MET A 66 12.38 -13.96 -9.86
CA MET A 66 12.85 -12.87 -10.74
C MET A 66 12.63 -13.15 -12.23
N ALA A 67 12.83 -14.40 -12.67
CA ALA A 67 12.63 -14.79 -14.07
C ALA A 67 11.20 -14.50 -14.55
N VAL A 68 10.21 -14.77 -13.69
CA VAL A 68 8.78 -14.53 -13.98
C VAL A 68 8.48 -13.03 -13.96
N LEU A 69 9.02 -12.27 -13.00
CA LEU A 69 8.86 -10.81 -12.98
C LEU A 69 9.42 -10.15 -14.24
N LYS A 70 10.59 -10.60 -14.71
CA LYS A 70 11.25 -10.07 -15.92
C LYS A 70 10.45 -10.31 -17.21
N GLU A 71 9.53 -11.28 -17.24
CA GLU A 71 8.59 -11.44 -18.36
C GLU A 71 7.59 -10.27 -18.46
N TYR A 72 7.30 -9.62 -17.34
CA TYR A 72 6.37 -8.48 -17.27
C TYR A 72 7.10 -7.13 -17.24
N PHE A 73 8.21 -7.05 -16.52
CA PHE A 73 8.98 -5.84 -16.32
C PHE A 73 10.44 -6.09 -16.74
N PRO A 74 10.80 -5.83 -18.01
CA PRO A 74 12.12 -6.18 -18.54
C PRO A 74 13.29 -5.56 -17.76
N PHE A 75 13.09 -4.37 -17.19
CA PHE A 75 14.06 -3.71 -16.31
C PHE A 75 13.75 -3.95 -14.83
N THR A 76 13.56 -5.21 -14.45
CA THR A 76 13.56 -5.61 -13.03
C THR A 76 15.00 -5.82 -12.59
N LEU A 77 15.44 -5.04 -11.62
CA LEU A 77 16.80 -5.10 -11.08
C LEU A 77 16.84 -6.08 -9.91
N ASP A 78 17.80 -6.98 -9.95
CA ASP A 78 18.16 -7.80 -8.80
C ASP A 78 19.09 -7.04 -7.83
N ILE A 79 19.48 -7.71 -6.76
CA ILE A 79 20.39 -7.23 -5.73
C ILE A 79 21.72 -6.78 -6.35
N GLY A 80 22.01 -5.49 -6.22
CA GLY A 80 23.27 -4.88 -6.65
C GLY A 80 23.37 -4.65 -8.16
N GLU A 81 22.32 -4.92 -8.92
CA GLU A 81 22.28 -4.60 -10.35
C GLU A 81 22.15 -3.08 -10.54
N ILE A 82 22.86 -2.56 -11.54
CA ILE A 82 22.75 -1.16 -11.97
C ILE A 82 22.40 -1.15 -13.47
N VAL A 83 21.38 -0.36 -13.82
CA VAL A 83 21.08 -0.03 -15.22
C VAL A 83 21.39 1.45 -15.48
N SER A 84 21.83 1.75 -16.70
CA SER A 84 22.04 3.13 -17.16
C SER A 84 21.05 3.45 -18.28
N ILE A 85 20.16 4.41 -18.04
CA ILE A 85 19.14 4.86 -19.00
C ILE A 85 19.29 6.38 -19.13
N ASP A 86 19.51 6.89 -20.34
CA ASP A 86 19.69 8.33 -20.60
C ASP A 86 20.74 9.03 -19.70
N ASN A 87 21.85 8.33 -19.43
CA ASN A 87 22.94 8.74 -18.53
C ASN A 87 22.56 8.82 -17.05
N ILE A 88 21.41 8.27 -16.66
CA ILE A 88 20.98 8.14 -15.27
C ILE A 88 21.28 6.70 -14.82
N ARG A 89 22.01 6.56 -13.71
CA ARG A 89 22.38 5.27 -13.13
C ARG A 89 21.38 4.89 -12.04
N ILE A 90 20.70 3.77 -12.22
CA ILE A 90 19.64 3.30 -11.34
C ILE A 90 20.06 1.96 -10.74
N GLY A 91 20.19 1.91 -9.41
CA GLY A 91 20.57 0.72 -8.67
C GLY A 91 19.37 0.01 -8.04
N GLY A 92 19.37 -1.31 -8.10
CA GLY A 92 18.36 -2.17 -7.50
C GLY A 92 18.87 -2.89 -6.25
N LEU A 93 18.04 -2.90 -5.22
CA LEU A 93 18.18 -3.76 -4.05
C LEU A 93 16.85 -4.46 -3.83
N GLY A 94 16.57 -5.42 -4.70
CA GLY A 94 15.53 -6.42 -4.46
C GLY A 94 15.78 -7.16 -3.14
N VAL A 95 14.79 -7.85 -2.62
CA VAL A 95 14.97 -8.66 -1.41
C VAL A 95 14.62 -10.10 -1.66
N ARG A 96 15.37 -10.98 -1.00
CA ARG A 96 14.95 -12.36 -0.78
C ARG A 96 13.89 -12.37 0.32
N PRO A 97 13.04 -13.40 0.41
CA PRO A 97 12.06 -13.52 1.48
C PRO A 97 12.67 -13.22 2.86
N ARG A 98 12.01 -12.37 3.63
CA ARG A 98 12.43 -11.92 4.98
C ARG A 98 13.69 -11.03 4.99
N GLN A 99 14.11 -10.57 3.83
CA GLN A 99 15.24 -9.65 3.63
C GLN A 99 16.56 -10.25 4.16
N GLU A 100 16.72 -11.56 4.03
CA GLU A 100 17.94 -12.27 4.44
C GLU A 100 19.15 -11.82 3.59
N GLY A 101 20.25 -11.46 4.26
CA GLY A 101 21.50 -11.07 3.60
C GLY A 101 21.55 -9.65 3.02
N LEU A 102 20.47 -8.86 3.15
CA LEU A 102 20.36 -7.54 2.51
C LEU A 102 21.47 -6.55 2.92
N THR A 103 21.93 -6.60 4.18
CA THR A 103 22.97 -5.68 4.65
C THR A 103 24.32 -6.01 4.03
N GLU A 104 24.65 -7.29 3.96
CA GLU A 104 25.85 -7.84 3.36
C GLU A 104 25.86 -7.61 1.85
N ASP A 105 24.71 -7.82 1.21
CA ASP A 105 24.49 -7.53 -0.20
C ASP A 105 24.69 -6.04 -0.52
N PHE A 106 24.11 -5.15 0.28
CA PHE A 106 24.37 -3.72 0.16
C PHE A 106 25.86 -3.41 0.30
N ASP A 107 26.52 -4.00 1.29
CA ASP A 107 27.94 -3.75 1.56
C ASP A 107 28.85 -4.17 0.42
N ARG A 108 28.51 -5.26 -0.28
CA ARG A 108 29.21 -5.69 -1.50
C ARG A 108 28.99 -4.76 -2.68
N TRP A 109 27.80 -4.17 -2.78
CA TRP A 109 27.44 -3.24 -3.85
C TRP A 109 28.11 -1.87 -3.74
N ARG A 110 28.61 -1.51 -2.54
CA ARG A 110 29.26 -0.21 -2.29
C ARG A 110 30.50 -0.03 -3.18
N GLY A 111 30.41 0.86 -4.16
CA GLY A 111 31.55 1.22 -5.00
C GLY A 111 31.17 1.92 -6.30
N GLU A 112 29.93 1.72 -6.75
CA GLU A 112 29.44 2.33 -7.98
C GLU A 112 28.55 3.55 -7.70
N LYS A 113 28.91 4.69 -8.31
CA LYS A 113 28.08 5.89 -8.25
C LYS A 113 26.69 5.58 -8.82
N THR A 114 25.65 5.96 -8.10
CA THR A 114 24.28 5.66 -8.48
C THR A 114 23.43 6.89 -8.25
N ASP A 115 22.62 7.30 -9.22
CA ASP A 115 21.77 8.50 -9.13
C ASP A 115 20.46 8.20 -8.40
N PHE A 116 19.82 7.07 -8.72
CA PHE A 116 18.58 6.61 -8.09
C PHE A 116 18.71 5.20 -7.54
N VAL A 117 18.13 4.95 -6.38
CA VAL A 117 18.13 3.61 -5.77
C VAL A 117 16.71 3.16 -5.50
N LEU A 118 16.40 1.93 -5.92
CA LEU A 118 15.17 1.23 -5.56
C LEU A 118 15.51 0.18 -4.50
N ILE A 119 14.76 0.15 -3.40
CA ILE A 119 14.95 -0.86 -2.35
C ILE A 119 13.62 -1.31 -1.74
N HIS A 120 13.44 -2.61 -1.52
CA HIS A 120 12.26 -3.14 -0.83
C HIS A 120 12.60 -3.45 0.66
N SER A 121 12.92 -2.42 1.44
CA SER A 121 13.30 -2.58 2.87
C SER A 121 13.34 -1.26 3.63
N ASP A 122 13.16 -1.35 4.95
CA ASP A 122 13.36 -0.28 5.92
C ASP A 122 14.69 -0.41 6.72
N ARG A 123 15.47 -1.49 6.51
CA ARG A 123 16.66 -1.84 7.31
C ARG A 123 17.91 -1.02 6.97
N ILE A 124 18.03 -0.55 5.73
CA ILE A 124 19.21 0.24 5.29
C ILE A 124 18.97 1.73 5.51
N SER A 125 19.82 2.36 6.32
CA SER A 125 19.72 3.79 6.64
C SER A 125 19.91 4.68 5.41
N THR A 126 19.19 5.80 5.35
CA THR A 126 19.28 6.78 4.24
C THR A 126 20.72 7.29 4.03
N SER A 127 21.49 7.49 5.11
CA SER A 127 22.89 7.95 5.04
C SER A 127 23.81 7.04 4.23
N ARG A 128 23.56 5.73 4.19
CA ARG A 128 24.36 4.77 3.43
C ARG A 128 24.20 4.97 1.92
N PHE A 129 23.02 5.37 1.46
CA PHE A 129 22.77 5.65 0.05
C PHE A 129 23.36 6.99 -0.39
N ALA A 130 23.37 7.99 0.49
CA ALA A 130 24.01 9.27 0.21
C ALA A 130 25.51 9.11 -0.12
N ALA A 131 26.18 8.15 0.54
CA ALA A 131 27.59 7.81 0.25
C ALA A 131 27.82 7.24 -1.17
N LEU A 132 26.78 6.77 -1.85
CA LEU A 132 26.84 6.29 -3.25
C LEU A 132 26.62 7.42 -4.26
N GLY A 133 26.36 8.65 -3.79
CA GLY A 133 25.99 9.78 -4.65
C GLY A 133 24.52 9.77 -5.12
N ALA A 134 23.66 8.96 -4.47
CA ALA A 134 22.24 8.92 -4.78
C ALA A 134 21.58 10.28 -4.51
N GLN A 135 20.66 10.66 -5.40
CA GLN A 135 19.83 11.85 -5.30
C GLN A 135 18.42 11.51 -4.79
N TYR A 136 17.96 10.29 -5.09
CA TYR A 136 16.65 9.78 -4.66
C TYR A 136 16.70 8.29 -4.32
N VAL A 137 16.02 7.90 -3.25
CA VAL A 137 15.79 6.49 -2.89
C VAL A 137 14.29 6.20 -2.83
N ALA A 138 13.81 5.39 -3.78
CA ALA A 138 12.47 4.84 -3.79
C ALA A 138 12.44 3.58 -2.90
N ARG A 139 11.64 3.60 -1.84
CA ARG A 139 11.55 2.48 -0.90
C ARG A 139 10.22 1.74 -1.03
N GLY A 140 10.24 0.43 -0.85
CA GLY A 140 9.07 -0.46 -0.72
C GLY A 140 8.92 -0.98 0.70
N HIS A 141 8.23 -2.11 0.86
CA HIS A 141 8.02 -2.88 2.11
C HIS A 141 7.15 -2.20 3.17
N PHE A 142 7.35 -0.91 3.43
CA PHE A 142 6.55 -0.18 4.41
C PHE A 142 5.29 0.37 3.76
N HIS A 143 4.14 -0.18 4.15
CA HIS A 143 2.85 0.12 3.54
C HIS A 143 2.29 1.50 3.94
N LYS A 144 2.95 2.24 4.83
CA LYS A 144 2.61 3.64 5.15
C LYS A 144 3.43 4.61 4.31
N TRP A 145 2.81 5.72 3.91
CA TRP A 145 3.57 6.89 3.48
C TRP A 145 4.55 7.34 4.55
N GLU A 146 5.84 7.40 4.21
CA GLU A 146 6.88 7.87 5.11
C GLU A 146 7.95 8.64 4.34
N ASP A 147 8.29 9.83 4.85
CA ASP A 147 9.40 10.62 4.36
C ASP A 147 10.62 10.42 5.28
N ARG A 148 11.65 9.72 4.77
CA ARG A 148 12.93 9.46 5.44
C ARG A 148 14.07 10.29 4.84
N SER A 149 13.74 11.43 4.25
CA SER A 149 14.71 12.31 3.62
C SER A 149 15.66 12.91 4.64
N SER A 150 16.86 13.21 4.18
CA SER A 150 17.87 13.99 4.89
C SER A 150 18.15 15.28 4.12
N GLN A 151 19.02 16.15 4.64
CA GLN A 151 19.37 17.41 3.96
C GLN A 151 19.95 17.20 2.55
N SER A 152 20.60 16.06 2.29
CA SER A 152 21.31 15.79 1.03
C SER A 152 20.69 14.68 0.18
N LEU A 153 19.61 14.04 0.64
CA LEU A 153 19.02 12.88 -0.04
C LEU A 153 17.53 12.79 0.24
N LYS A 154 16.73 12.75 -0.83
CA LYS A 154 15.31 12.44 -0.75
C LYS A 154 15.10 10.93 -0.67
N SER A 155 14.32 10.45 0.29
CA SER A 155 14.06 9.02 0.46
C SER A 155 12.64 8.79 0.97
N LEU A 156 11.83 8.05 0.21
CA LEU A 156 10.40 7.95 0.45
C LEU A 156 9.90 6.52 0.39
N HIS A 157 9.01 6.17 1.30
CA HIS A 157 8.08 5.05 1.15
C HIS A 157 6.75 5.62 0.60
N PRO A 158 6.30 5.23 -0.60
CA PRO A 158 5.01 5.67 -1.13
C PRO A 158 3.84 5.00 -0.42
N GLY A 159 4.10 3.96 0.38
CA GLY A 159 3.08 3.08 0.94
C GLY A 159 2.61 2.04 -0.08
N HIS A 160 1.48 1.44 0.23
CA HIS A 160 0.84 0.38 -0.55
C HIS A 160 -0.17 0.92 -1.59
N LEU A 161 -0.42 0.14 -2.64
CA LEU A 161 -1.42 0.43 -3.69
C LEU A 161 -2.76 -0.31 -3.47
N TYR A 162 -2.78 -1.29 -2.59
CA TYR A 162 -3.95 -2.04 -2.16
C TYR A 162 -3.75 -2.46 -0.72
N THR A 163 -4.77 -2.42 0.15
CA THR A 163 -4.68 -2.99 1.50
C THR A 163 -5.64 -4.15 1.60
N TYR A 164 -5.14 -5.37 1.74
CA TYR A 164 -5.93 -6.43 2.36
C TYR A 164 -5.55 -6.61 3.83
N TRP A 165 -4.32 -6.28 4.23
CA TRP A 165 -3.90 -6.29 5.63
C TRP A 165 -2.45 -5.80 5.86
N ASP A 166 -2.24 -4.84 6.79
CA ASP A 166 -0.91 -4.51 7.33
C ASP A 166 -0.89 -4.81 8.84
N GLY A 167 -0.58 -6.05 9.22
CA GLY A 167 -0.25 -6.39 10.61
C GLY A 167 -1.28 -5.90 11.66
N PRO A 168 -0.83 -5.31 12.79
CA PRO A 168 -1.66 -5.01 13.97
C PRO A 168 -2.73 -3.90 13.77
N GLY A 169 -3.14 -3.61 12.54
CA GLY A 169 -4.44 -3.01 12.28
C GLY A 169 -4.39 -1.60 11.72
N LYS A 170 -3.73 -1.41 10.58
CA LYS A 170 -3.67 -0.10 9.94
C LYS A 170 -4.21 -0.16 8.52
N ALA A 171 -5.18 0.70 8.24
CA ALA A 171 -5.74 0.94 6.91
C ALA A 171 -5.19 2.29 6.43
N TYR A 172 -4.01 2.26 5.83
CA TYR A 172 -3.41 3.49 5.31
C TYR A 172 -4.09 3.93 4.00
N PRO A 173 -4.12 5.23 3.70
CA PRO A 173 -4.57 5.68 2.39
C PRO A 173 -3.57 5.24 1.33
N THR A 174 -4.08 4.56 0.30
CA THR A 174 -3.30 4.21 -0.89
C THR A 174 -2.84 5.48 -1.61
N CYS A 175 -1.56 5.55 -1.94
CA CYS A 175 -0.97 6.71 -2.60
C CYS A 175 0.22 6.35 -3.48
N PHE A 176 0.66 7.32 -4.26
CA PHE A 176 1.92 7.26 -5.00
C PHE A 176 2.71 8.54 -4.79
N ALA A 177 4.00 8.47 -5.10
CA ALA A 177 4.90 9.62 -5.12
C ALA A 177 5.12 10.07 -6.56
N SER A 178 5.13 11.39 -6.82
CA SER A 178 5.57 11.92 -8.12
C SER A 178 6.38 13.20 -7.92
N GLY A 179 7.32 13.46 -8.81
CA GLY A 179 8.29 14.52 -8.61
C GLY A 179 9.29 14.65 -9.74
N PHE A 180 10.27 15.52 -9.55
CA PHE A 180 11.38 15.69 -10.47
C PHE A 180 12.71 15.69 -9.70
N VAL A 181 13.75 15.24 -10.39
CA VAL A 181 15.13 15.39 -9.93
C VAL A 181 15.89 16.13 -11.02
N LYS A 182 16.48 17.27 -10.69
CA LYS A 182 17.20 18.11 -11.65
C LYS A 182 18.33 18.86 -10.96
N ASN A 183 19.55 18.72 -11.47
CA ASN A 183 20.73 19.46 -10.98
C ASN A 183 20.96 19.33 -9.46
N GLY A 184 20.69 18.15 -8.88
CA GLY A 184 20.81 17.91 -7.44
C GLY A 184 19.62 18.39 -6.60
N GLU A 185 18.63 19.06 -7.19
CA GLU A 185 17.35 19.35 -6.55
C GLU A 185 16.39 18.17 -6.74
N CYS A 186 15.72 17.76 -5.68
CA CYS A 186 14.69 16.72 -5.70
C CYS A 186 13.43 17.21 -4.99
N ASP A 187 12.36 17.42 -5.74
CA ASP A 187 11.03 17.71 -5.21
C ASP A 187 10.10 16.53 -5.52
N VAL A 188 9.44 16.01 -4.48
CA VAL A 188 8.53 14.87 -4.60
C VAL A 188 7.31 15.10 -3.73
N LYS A 189 6.15 14.86 -4.31
CA LYS A 189 4.83 15.08 -3.71
C LYS A 189 4.09 13.76 -3.56
N ARG A 190 3.29 13.68 -2.50
CA ARG A 190 2.34 12.59 -2.25
C ARG A 190 1.06 12.83 -3.03
N HIS A 191 0.55 11.79 -3.68
CA HIS A 191 -0.74 11.81 -4.36
C HIS A 191 -1.63 10.69 -3.82
N LEU A 192 -2.78 11.04 -3.26
CA LEU A 192 -3.76 10.05 -2.79
C LEU A 192 -4.61 9.53 -3.95
N PHE A 193 -4.85 8.22 -3.98
CA PHE A 193 -5.89 7.65 -4.84
C PHE A 193 -7.26 7.85 -4.20
N ARG A 194 -7.81 9.07 -4.31
CA ARG A 194 -9.04 9.46 -3.60
C ARG A 194 -10.26 8.62 -3.99
N ASN A 195 -10.33 8.20 -5.25
CA ASN A 195 -11.47 7.46 -5.81
C ASN A 195 -11.22 5.95 -5.92
N ALA A 196 -10.09 5.44 -5.42
CA ALA A 196 -9.86 4.01 -5.38
C ALA A 196 -10.63 3.39 -4.19
N PRO A 197 -11.18 2.18 -4.35
CA PRO A 197 -11.67 1.40 -3.23
C PRO A 197 -10.63 1.32 -2.11
N ARG A 198 -11.06 1.59 -0.88
CA ARG A 198 -10.21 1.50 0.31
C ARG A 198 -10.71 0.41 1.23
N SER A 199 -9.82 -0.10 2.06
CA SER A 199 -10.26 -1.00 3.13
C SER A 199 -10.59 -0.19 4.36
N ARG A 200 -11.79 -0.40 4.88
CA ARG A 200 -12.28 0.20 6.11
C ARG A 200 -12.39 -0.89 7.15
N ARG A 201 -11.82 -0.63 8.33
CA ARG A 201 -11.92 -1.58 9.43
C ARG A 201 -13.06 -1.18 10.31
N PHE A 202 -13.93 -2.13 10.57
CA PHE A 202 -15.14 -1.93 11.32
C PHE A 202 -15.07 -2.76 12.58
N TYR A 203 -15.11 -2.10 13.74
CA TYR A 203 -14.96 -2.75 15.03
C TYR A 203 -15.97 -2.21 16.05
N TRP A 204 -16.56 -3.12 16.82
CA TRP A 204 -17.43 -2.80 17.95
C TRP A 204 -16.85 -3.34 19.26
N ASP A 205 -16.59 -2.41 20.18
CA ASP A 205 -16.15 -2.67 21.54
C ASP A 205 -17.36 -2.82 22.45
N VAL A 206 -17.68 -4.04 22.87
CA VAL A 206 -18.84 -4.29 23.75
C VAL A 206 -18.62 -3.77 25.17
N ASP A 207 -17.38 -3.69 25.64
CA ASP A 207 -17.06 -3.33 27.02
C ASP A 207 -17.22 -1.82 27.22
N THR A 208 -16.77 -1.04 26.23
CA THR A 208 -16.89 0.42 26.22
C THR A 208 -18.12 0.93 25.46
N ALA A 209 -18.89 0.03 24.82
CA ALA A 209 -19.96 0.35 23.88
C ALA A 209 -19.52 1.32 22.77
N ARG A 210 -18.26 1.20 22.32
CA ARG A 210 -17.67 2.10 21.32
C ARG A 210 -17.59 1.47 19.96
N PHE A 211 -17.87 2.30 18.97
CA PHE A 211 -17.74 1.98 17.58
C PHE A 211 -16.44 2.54 17.03
N TRP A 212 -15.78 1.77 16.17
CA TRP A 212 -14.50 2.13 15.56
C TRP A 212 -14.57 1.91 14.06
N LEU A 213 -14.18 2.95 13.32
CA LEU A 213 -14.00 2.92 11.88
C LEU A 213 -12.61 3.45 11.53
N ASP A 214 -11.75 2.56 11.03
CA ASP A 214 -10.45 2.94 10.49
C ASP A 214 -10.51 3.14 8.98
N GLY A 215 -9.56 3.89 8.43
CA GLY A 215 -9.41 4.07 6.98
C GLY A 215 -10.25 5.23 6.40
N VAL A 216 -10.67 6.17 7.25
CA VAL A 216 -11.34 7.41 6.83
C VAL A 216 -10.32 8.52 6.67
N LEU A 217 -10.39 9.28 5.57
CA LEU A 217 -9.53 10.45 5.38
C LEU A 217 -10.03 11.67 6.16
N GLU A 218 -9.10 12.56 6.51
CA GLU A 218 -9.37 13.79 7.27
C GLU A 218 -10.44 14.72 6.66
N ASP A 219 -10.66 14.65 5.35
CA ASP A 219 -11.65 15.44 4.63
C ASP A 219 -12.99 14.71 4.42
N GLU A 220 -13.08 13.42 4.77
CA GLU A 220 -14.30 12.60 4.68
C GLU A 220 -15.21 12.73 5.92
N HIS A 221 -14.76 13.41 7.00
CA HIS A 221 -15.50 13.56 8.27
C HIS A 221 -16.78 14.39 8.20
N GLN A 222 -17.10 15.00 7.07
CA GLN A 222 -18.25 15.89 6.98
C GLN A 222 -19.60 15.16 6.93
N THR A 223 -19.64 13.85 7.16
CA THR A 223 -20.85 13.03 7.09
C THR A 223 -21.47 12.80 8.48
N SER A 224 -22.52 13.59 8.74
CA SER A 224 -23.76 13.30 9.51
C SER A 224 -23.75 12.88 10.98
N PHE A 225 -22.66 12.41 11.60
CA PHE A 225 -22.68 12.15 13.05
C PHE A 225 -21.95 13.24 13.83
N GLN A 226 -22.64 13.81 14.82
CA GLN A 226 -22.14 14.94 15.62
C GLN A 226 -21.11 14.52 16.69
N ASP A 227 -20.86 13.21 16.89
CA ASP A 227 -20.08 12.67 18.03
C ASP A 227 -18.84 11.84 17.61
N TRP A 228 -18.20 12.14 16.48
CA TRP A 228 -16.91 11.53 16.13
C TRP A 228 -15.76 12.20 16.88
N GLU A 229 -14.86 11.40 17.45
CA GLU A 229 -13.57 11.86 17.95
C GLU A 229 -12.46 11.32 17.03
N LYS A 230 -11.48 12.18 16.72
CA LYS A 230 -10.39 11.93 15.76
C LYS A 230 -9.14 11.39 16.45
N CYS A 231 -8.50 10.37 15.88
CA CYS A 231 -7.18 9.89 16.31
C CYS A 231 -6.35 9.39 15.11
N GLU A 232 -5.22 10.03 14.77
CA GLU A 232 -4.15 9.53 13.86
C GLU A 232 -4.55 8.63 12.66
N ASN A 233 -5.66 8.91 11.93
CA ASN A 233 -6.25 8.14 10.79
C ASN A 233 -7.34 7.10 11.15
N SER A 234 -7.81 7.12 12.38
CA SER A 234 -8.92 6.33 12.91
C SER A 234 -9.96 7.27 13.48
N PHE A 235 -11.22 6.89 13.33
CA PHE A 235 -12.34 7.63 13.87
C PHE A 235 -13.11 6.70 14.76
N TRP A 236 -13.34 7.12 15.99
CA TRP A 236 -14.25 6.40 16.86
C TRP A 236 -15.50 7.22 17.06
N PHE A 237 -16.62 6.49 17.08
CA PHE A 237 -17.92 7.02 17.37
C PHE A 237 -18.33 6.47 18.73
N ASN A 238 -18.56 7.37 19.68
CA ASN A 238 -18.92 6.98 21.04
C ASN A 238 -20.44 6.79 21.12
N ILE A 239 -20.91 5.56 20.87
CA ILE A 239 -22.31 5.23 21.12
C ILE A 239 -22.48 5.03 22.62
N SER A 240 -22.76 6.10 23.34
CA SER A 240 -23.12 6.07 24.78
C SER A 240 -24.48 5.43 25.06
N ARG A 241 -24.94 4.52 24.19
CA ARG A 241 -26.12 3.70 24.42
C ARG A 241 -25.65 2.30 24.76
N LYS A 242 -26.24 1.71 25.79
CA LYS A 242 -26.12 0.28 26.14
C LYS A 242 -26.62 -0.57 24.95
N GLY A 243 -25.83 -0.63 23.89
CA GLY A 243 -26.29 -0.87 22.53
C GLY A 243 -26.76 -2.30 22.31
N LYS A 244 -27.92 -2.44 21.70
CA LYS A 244 -28.40 -3.73 21.19
C LYS A 244 -27.69 -3.99 19.85
N GLN A 245 -27.57 -5.27 19.45
CA GLN A 245 -27.02 -5.66 18.15
C GLN A 245 -27.63 -4.88 16.96
N SER A 246 -28.91 -4.50 17.05
CA SER A 246 -29.62 -3.67 16.07
C SER A 246 -29.00 -2.29 15.84
N ASP A 247 -28.34 -1.72 16.86
CA ASP A 247 -27.68 -0.42 16.76
C ASP A 247 -26.38 -0.55 15.95
N THR A 248 -25.64 -1.64 16.14
CA THR A 248 -24.43 -1.98 15.37
C THR A 248 -24.74 -2.28 13.92
N GLU A 249 -25.81 -3.05 13.64
CA GLU A 249 -26.29 -3.32 12.28
C GLU A 249 -26.68 -2.03 11.56
N SER A 250 -27.42 -1.16 12.24
CA SER A 250 -27.85 0.13 11.68
C SER A 250 -26.65 1.04 11.37
N MET A 251 -25.65 1.05 12.25
CA MET A 251 -24.40 1.79 12.02
C MET A 251 -23.61 1.22 10.84
N LEU A 252 -23.48 -0.11 10.75
CA LEU A 252 -22.81 -0.77 9.63
C LEU A 252 -23.49 -0.46 8.30
N LEU A 253 -24.81 -0.56 8.24
CA LEU A 253 -25.56 -0.23 7.03
C LEU A 253 -25.39 1.24 6.64
N HIS A 254 -25.41 2.16 7.61
CA HIS A 254 -25.17 3.56 7.34
C HIS A 254 -23.77 3.79 6.76
N VAL A 255 -22.72 3.29 7.42
CA VAL A 255 -21.33 3.46 6.95
C VAL A 255 -21.13 2.77 5.59
N ALA A 256 -21.68 1.58 5.38
CA ALA A 256 -21.63 0.90 4.09
C ALA A 256 -22.33 1.70 2.98
N SER A 257 -23.41 2.43 3.30
CA SER A 257 -24.10 3.30 2.34
C SER A 257 -23.29 4.55 1.95
N LEU A 258 -22.43 5.05 2.84
CA LEU A 258 -21.52 6.16 2.55
C LEU A 258 -20.35 5.71 1.66
N TYR A 259 -19.94 4.44 1.76
CA TYR A 259 -18.75 3.90 1.12
C TYR A 259 -19.02 2.57 0.40
N PRO A 260 -19.96 2.52 -0.56
CA PRO A 260 -20.44 1.25 -1.14
C PRO A 260 -19.37 0.48 -1.93
N GLU A 261 -18.38 1.17 -2.49
CA GLU A 261 -17.30 0.55 -3.27
C GLU A 261 -16.10 0.13 -2.41
N ASP A 262 -16.09 0.48 -1.12
CA ASP A 262 -14.99 0.15 -0.23
C ASP A 262 -15.09 -1.28 0.31
N ILE A 263 -13.95 -1.81 0.71
CA ILE A 263 -13.81 -3.16 1.27
C ILE A 263 -13.89 -3.04 2.79
N PHE A 264 -14.82 -3.76 3.40
CA PHE A 264 -15.00 -3.75 4.84
C PHE A 264 -14.32 -4.97 5.44
N VAL A 265 -13.56 -4.74 6.52
CA VAL A 265 -12.74 -5.77 7.17
C VAL A 265 -13.02 -5.82 8.66
N THR A 266 -13.24 -7.03 9.18
CA THR A 266 -13.41 -7.25 10.62
C THR A 266 -12.06 -7.39 11.35
N PRO A 267 -11.95 -7.01 12.64
CA PRO A 267 -10.68 -6.95 13.38
C PRO A 267 -10.02 -8.32 13.69
N ALA A 268 -10.68 -9.44 13.40
CA ALA A 268 -10.19 -10.82 13.55
C ALA A 268 -9.59 -11.17 14.92
N VAL A 269 -10.38 -11.84 15.78
CA VAL A 269 -9.82 -12.44 17.02
C VAL A 269 -10.29 -13.88 17.27
N LYS A 270 -11.53 -14.27 16.90
CA LYS A 270 -12.06 -15.61 17.25
C LYS A 270 -12.84 -16.35 16.15
N GLU A 271 -13.68 -15.65 15.38
CA GLU A 271 -14.56 -16.27 14.36
C GLU A 271 -14.00 -16.24 12.93
N GLY A 272 -12.72 -15.91 12.82
CA GLY A 272 -12.07 -15.64 11.54
C GLY A 272 -12.38 -14.25 11.03
N ARG A 273 -11.50 -13.75 10.16
CA ARG A 273 -11.66 -12.47 9.47
C ARG A 273 -12.79 -12.56 8.47
N ARG A 274 -13.50 -11.46 8.25
CA ARG A 274 -14.41 -11.29 7.12
C ARG A 274 -14.00 -10.06 6.33
N VAL A 275 -14.06 -10.21 5.01
CA VAL A 275 -13.64 -9.22 4.02
C VAL A 275 -14.70 -9.22 2.94
N HIS A 276 -15.46 -8.14 2.84
CA HIS A 276 -16.55 -8.02 1.87
C HIS A 276 -16.60 -6.60 1.35
N TYR A 277 -17.03 -6.41 0.10
CA TYR A 277 -17.40 -5.07 -0.34
C TYR A 277 -18.62 -4.57 0.44
N ALA A 278 -18.63 -3.29 0.77
CA ALA A 278 -19.74 -2.65 1.48
C ALA A 278 -21.07 -2.82 0.74
N LYS A 279 -21.08 -2.68 -0.59
CA LYS A 279 -22.27 -2.91 -1.42
C LYS A 279 -22.84 -4.32 -1.33
N ASP A 280 -22.05 -5.32 -1.00
CA ASP A 280 -22.52 -6.69 -0.83
C ASP A 280 -23.18 -6.86 0.54
N ILE A 281 -22.59 -6.27 1.58
CA ILE A 281 -23.18 -6.18 2.92
C ILE A 281 -24.54 -5.47 2.88
N LEU A 282 -24.68 -4.40 2.07
CA LEU A 282 -25.94 -3.68 1.90
C LEU A 282 -27.06 -4.53 1.27
N LYS A 283 -26.70 -5.53 0.46
CA LYS A 283 -27.66 -6.34 -0.30
C LYS A 283 -28.05 -7.64 0.41
N ASP A 284 -27.23 -8.12 1.33
CA ASP A 284 -27.39 -9.43 1.95
C ASP A 284 -27.44 -9.33 3.48
N GLN A 285 -28.65 -9.60 4.02
CA GLN A 285 -28.89 -9.60 5.47
C GLN A 285 -28.13 -10.70 6.22
N GLY A 286 -27.82 -11.81 5.55
CA GLY A 286 -26.97 -12.88 6.09
C GLY A 286 -25.54 -12.38 6.26
N LEU A 287 -24.97 -11.77 5.22
CA LEU A 287 -23.64 -11.16 5.27
C LEU A 287 -23.57 -10.05 6.32
N LEU A 288 -24.59 -9.19 6.42
CA LEU A 288 -24.65 -8.16 7.45
C LEU A 288 -24.53 -8.74 8.86
N ARG A 289 -25.36 -9.73 9.18
CA ARG A 289 -25.37 -10.37 10.52
C ARG A 289 -24.06 -11.08 10.81
N GLU A 290 -23.51 -11.78 9.82
CA GLU A 290 -22.20 -12.42 9.94
C GLU A 290 -21.10 -11.38 10.21
N PHE A 291 -21.08 -10.31 9.42
CA PHE A 291 -20.08 -9.26 9.53
C PHE A 291 -20.15 -8.57 10.90
N VAL A 292 -21.35 -8.22 11.38
CA VAL A 292 -21.54 -7.66 12.73
C VAL A 292 -21.04 -8.61 13.80
N ARG A 293 -21.40 -9.90 13.74
CA ARG A 293 -20.95 -10.91 14.70
C ARG A 293 -19.42 -11.00 14.75
N CYS A 294 -18.77 -11.00 13.58
CA CYS A 294 -17.31 -11.04 13.48
C CYS A 294 -16.61 -9.71 13.78
N SER A 295 -17.35 -8.60 13.90
CA SER A 295 -16.83 -7.26 14.20
C SER A 295 -16.71 -6.94 15.69
N VAL A 296 -17.23 -7.81 16.55
CA VAL A 296 -17.22 -7.62 18.00
C VAL A 296 -15.87 -8.06 18.60
N ARG A 297 -15.20 -7.19 19.39
CA ARG A 297 -14.22 -7.69 20.38
C ARG A 297 -15.00 -8.16 21.58
N HIS A 298 -14.68 -9.36 22.03
CA HIS A 298 -14.97 -9.83 23.38
C HIS A 298 -13.66 -9.89 24.17
N PRO A 299 -13.70 -9.75 25.51
CA PRO A 299 -12.53 -9.58 26.34
C PRO A 299 -11.62 -10.80 26.26
N GLY A 300 -10.35 -10.58 25.90
CA GLY A 300 -9.32 -11.60 26.01
C GLY A 300 -8.21 -11.49 24.96
N LYS A 301 -7.06 -10.98 25.43
CA LYS A 301 -5.71 -11.07 24.86
C LYS A 301 -5.35 -10.02 23.78
N GLN A 302 -4.54 -9.07 24.24
CA GLN A 302 -3.49 -8.44 23.43
C GLN A 302 -2.48 -9.51 22.99
#